data_AF-A0A0C5WFE6-F1
#
_entry.id   AF-A0A0C5WFE6-F1
#
_cell.length_a   1.000
_cell.length_b   1.000
_cell.length_c   1.000
_cell.angle_alpha   90.00
_cell.angle_beta   90.00
_cell.angle_gamma   90.00
#
_symmetry.space_group_name_H-M   'P 1'
#
loop_
_entity.id
_entity.type
_entity.pdbx_description
1 polymer ?
#
loop_
_entity_poly.entity_id
_entity_poly.type
_entity_poly.pdbx_seq_one_letter_code
_entity_poly.pdbx_strand_id
1 'polypeptide(L)'
;MTVIQMLLMKPLSTLHNILKAAIPCLISFSINAQTLNSSNINLSQKHVTWIQSANDFNQENLTSAQIDLEISHIIKTASLNQVLTKDIETPINTKKLIYLGYKHPNDLNIFKQNPISSNNSSNINKTLYIYKYDQFYFSTETNSATDQTHIFYSIRAIEILKNRYPEAFQMLFTNTTFYKTDRPKFETFANANKAFWIAFNAHPIYIAESLTTFLQEGYFPNTDGVLVARYANIPVISIHSENILGTNNTKGSKPIYNKPTAQENYKLYMREALVETILHEMLHQYIDYAYPYNETISKIKHSRILYAFNLAEECATMNTSLSYLMSKGGFSNTLFDYYYPAVFNYNINTLKNKNLLDSYSAIFNNSSAFSNKNLRNIFNLHLFDSH
;
A
#
# COMPACT_ATOMS: atom_id res chain seq x y z
N MET A 1 8.27 38.06 21.57
CA MET A 1 7.73 38.59 22.84
C MET A 1 8.12 37.65 23.96
N THR A 2 8.77 38.21 24.96
CA THR A 2 9.47 37.58 26.10
C THR A 2 8.52 37.33 27.28
N VAL A 3 9.02 36.60 28.30
CA VAL A 3 8.62 36.44 29.73
C VAL A 3 8.37 34.93 30.04
N ILE A 4 9.30 34.13 30.61
CA ILE A 4 9.96 34.10 31.95
C ILE A 4 8.91 33.90 33.08
N GLN A 5 8.89 32.80 33.87
CA GLN A 5 9.63 32.54 35.14
C GLN A 5 9.16 31.15 35.68
N MET A 6 10.03 30.21 36.10
CA MET A 6 10.45 29.86 37.49
C MET A 6 9.29 29.40 38.41
N LEU A 7 9.37 28.44 39.33
CA LEU A 7 10.46 27.73 40.05
C LEU A 7 9.78 26.67 40.98
N LEU A 8 10.62 25.85 41.63
CA LEU A 8 10.42 25.05 42.87
C LEU A 8 9.98 23.58 42.70
N MET A 9 10.45 22.61 43.50
CA MET A 9 11.73 22.31 44.15
C MET A 9 11.55 20.91 44.81
N LYS A 10 12.30 19.90 44.34
CA LYS A 10 13.09 18.93 45.13
C LYS A 10 12.39 18.02 46.21
N PRO A 11 13.09 17.02 46.79
CA PRO A 11 12.89 15.58 46.50
C PRO A 11 12.52 14.74 47.74
N LEU A 12 12.27 13.43 47.57
CA LEU A 12 12.49 12.47 48.66
C LEU A 12 12.85 11.07 48.15
N SER A 13 13.76 10.50 48.90
CA SER A 13 14.62 9.36 48.65
C SER A 13 14.15 8.13 49.44
N THR A 14 14.54 6.95 48.95
CA THR A 14 14.86 5.75 49.74
C THR A 14 13.70 4.91 50.30
N LEU A 15 13.54 3.66 49.82
CA LEU A 15 13.63 2.46 50.68
C LEU A 15 13.72 1.13 49.90
N HIS A 16 14.86 0.45 50.12
CA HIS A 16 15.05 -0.98 50.39
C HIS A 16 14.77 -2.11 49.37
N ASN A 17 15.91 -2.73 49.02
CA ASN A 17 16.14 -4.12 48.62
C ASN A 17 15.41 -5.18 49.45
N ILE A 18 15.19 -6.36 48.85
CA ILE A 18 15.16 -7.76 49.35
C ILE A 18 14.42 -8.56 48.22
N LEU A 19 14.89 -9.64 47.57
CA LEU A 19 15.61 -10.84 48.00
C LEU A 19 16.20 -11.57 46.75
N LYS A 20 17.42 -12.11 46.88
CA LYS A 20 18.09 -13.08 45.97
C LYS A 20 17.81 -14.52 46.41
N ALA A 21 17.97 -15.47 45.47
CA ALA A 21 18.33 -16.91 45.57
C ALA A 21 17.31 -17.79 44.81
N ALA A 22 17.65 -18.81 44.01
CA ALA A 22 18.87 -19.62 43.87
C ALA A 22 19.01 -20.27 42.47
N ILE A 23 20.23 -20.71 42.15
CA ILE A 23 20.75 -21.55 41.03
C ILE A 23 21.26 -22.87 41.71
N PRO A 24 21.70 -24.00 41.07
CA PRO A 24 21.72 -24.53 39.66
C PRO A 24 21.21 -26.01 39.53
N CYS A 25 21.18 -26.56 38.30
CA CYS A 25 21.84 -27.86 38.03
C CYS A 25 22.22 -28.03 36.55
N LEU A 26 23.40 -28.61 36.33
CA LEU A 26 24.08 -28.93 35.06
C LEU A 26 23.48 -30.17 34.37
N ILE A 27 23.71 -30.30 33.05
CA ILE A 27 24.45 -31.43 32.43
C ILE A 27 24.81 -31.06 30.98
N SER A 28 26.07 -31.26 30.68
CA SER A 28 26.79 -31.14 29.41
C SER A 28 26.66 -32.39 28.54
N PHE A 29 26.64 -32.23 27.21
CA PHE A 29 27.22 -33.20 26.28
C PHE A 29 27.80 -32.46 25.05
N SER A 30 29.06 -32.76 24.78
CA SER A 30 29.85 -32.40 23.61
C SER A 30 29.78 -33.51 22.56
N ILE A 31 29.98 -33.18 21.27
CA ILE A 31 30.81 -33.92 20.27
C ILE A 31 30.85 -33.14 18.94
N ASN A 32 31.95 -33.38 18.23
CA ASN A 32 32.67 -32.60 17.23
C ASN A 32 32.09 -32.45 15.80
N ALA A 33 32.72 -31.49 15.11
CA ALA A 33 32.70 -31.08 13.71
C ALA A 33 32.85 -32.16 12.63
N GLN A 34 32.33 -31.90 11.41
CA GLN A 34 33.13 -31.71 10.17
C GLN A 34 32.28 -31.47 8.90
N THR A 35 32.59 -30.34 8.22
CA THR A 35 32.74 -30.07 6.76
C THR A 35 31.82 -30.65 5.66
N LEU A 36 31.18 -29.71 4.94
CA LEU A 36 31.02 -29.54 3.47
C LEU A 36 31.49 -30.67 2.52
N ASN A 37 30.65 -31.08 1.55
CA ASN A 37 30.75 -30.64 0.14
C ASN A 37 29.57 -31.11 -0.75
N SER A 38 29.39 -30.41 -1.86
CA SER A 38 28.27 -30.35 -2.79
C SER A 38 28.26 -31.39 -3.92
N SER A 39 27.13 -31.40 -4.66
CA SER A 39 26.88 -31.83 -6.05
C SER A 39 26.10 -33.15 -6.27
N ASN A 40 24.79 -33.02 -6.55
CA ASN A 40 24.29 -33.17 -7.93
C ASN A 40 22.79 -32.82 -8.00
N ILE A 41 22.49 -31.85 -8.85
CA ILE A 41 21.15 -31.48 -9.30
C ILE A 41 20.63 -32.62 -10.17
N ASN A 42 19.43 -33.11 -9.90
CA ASN A 42 18.61 -33.75 -10.93
C ASN A 42 17.23 -33.08 -10.96
N LEU A 43 17.16 -32.01 -11.76
CA LEU A 43 15.95 -31.37 -12.23
C LEU A 43 15.40 -32.21 -13.39
N SER A 44 14.48 -33.13 -13.13
CA SER A 44 13.47 -33.49 -14.12
C SER A 44 12.32 -34.26 -13.47
N GLN A 45 11.10 -33.82 -13.77
CA GLN A 45 9.82 -34.53 -13.59
C GLN A 45 9.20 -34.52 -12.19
N LYS A 46 8.65 -33.37 -11.78
CA LYS A 46 7.24 -33.31 -11.35
C LYS A 46 6.59 -32.09 -11.98
N HIS A 47 5.82 -32.38 -13.04
CA HIS A 47 5.04 -31.46 -13.85
C HIS A 47 4.00 -30.69 -13.00
N VAL A 48 3.68 -29.47 -13.44
CA VAL A 48 2.69 -28.52 -12.87
C VAL A 48 1.24 -29.02 -13.09
N THR A 49 1.02 -30.33 -13.26
CA THR A 49 -0.27 -30.93 -13.67
C THR A 49 -1.14 -31.42 -12.51
N TRP A 50 -0.73 -31.17 -11.27
CA TRP A 50 -1.49 -31.55 -10.06
C TRP A 50 -2.35 -30.40 -9.50
N ILE A 51 -2.26 -29.20 -10.07
CA ILE A 51 -3.16 -28.08 -9.79
C ILE A 51 -4.27 -28.14 -10.84
N GLN A 52 -5.46 -28.56 -10.42
CA GLN A 52 -6.59 -28.85 -11.32
C GLN A 52 -7.79 -27.93 -11.09
N SER A 53 -7.87 -27.19 -9.97
CA SER A 53 -8.88 -26.15 -9.78
C SER A 53 -8.54 -25.12 -8.69
N ALA A 54 -9.31 -24.01 -8.63
CA ALA A 54 -9.20 -22.98 -7.58
C ALA A 54 -9.46 -23.50 -6.15
N ASN A 55 -9.99 -24.72 -5.99
CA ASN A 55 -10.20 -25.37 -4.69
C ASN A 55 -8.95 -26.13 -4.17
N ASP A 56 -7.87 -26.23 -4.95
CA ASP A 56 -6.61 -26.81 -4.51
C ASP A 56 -5.81 -25.87 -3.57
N PHE A 57 -6.37 -24.70 -3.26
CA PHE A 57 -5.92 -23.79 -2.19
C PHE A 57 -6.58 -24.06 -0.83
N ASN A 58 -7.30 -25.17 -0.66
CA ASN A 58 -7.76 -25.63 0.65
C ASN A 58 -6.58 -26.13 1.50
N GLN A 59 -5.76 -25.19 2.00
CA GLN A 59 -5.16 -25.36 3.32
C GLN A 59 -6.33 -25.51 4.30
N GLU A 60 -6.28 -26.49 5.20
CA GLU A 60 -7.24 -26.58 6.30
C GLU A 60 -7.39 -25.20 6.92
N ASN A 61 -8.64 -24.77 7.20
CA ASN A 61 -8.97 -23.42 7.67
C ASN A 61 -8.16 -23.08 8.93
N LEU A 62 -6.96 -22.53 8.76
CA LEU A 62 -6.24 -21.89 9.84
C LEU A 62 -7.11 -20.70 10.23
N THR A 63 -7.58 -20.73 11.47
CA THR A 63 -8.26 -19.60 12.05
C THR A 63 -7.37 -18.37 11.96
N SER A 64 -8.00 -17.21 11.97
CA SER A 64 -7.30 -15.93 12.01
C SER A 64 -6.24 -15.84 13.13
N ALA A 65 -6.44 -16.54 14.24
CA ALA A 65 -5.48 -16.62 15.34
C ALA A 65 -4.27 -17.50 15.00
N GLN A 66 -4.47 -18.57 14.22
CA GLN A 66 -3.40 -19.46 13.77
C GLN A 66 -2.51 -18.79 12.71
N ILE A 67 -3.10 -18.04 11.76
CA ILE A 67 -2.33 -17.24 10.81
C ILE A 67 -1.49 -16.19 11.53
N ASP A 68 -2.08 -15.50 12.51
CA ASP A 68 -1.36 -14.50 13.31
C ASP A 68 -0.23 -15.14 14.14
N LEU A 69 -0.45 -16.35 14.67
CA LEU A 69 0.56 -17.14 15.38
C LEU A 69 1.70 -17.55 14.45
N GLU A 70 1.40 -18.01 13.24
CA GLU A 70 2.43 -18.36 12.26
C GLU A 70 3.22 -17.14 11.81
N ILE A 71 2.56 -16.05 11.41
CA ILE A 71 3.25 -14.80 11.04
C ILE A 71 4.11 -14.30 12.19
N SER A 72 3.58 -14.29 13.43
CA SER A 72 4.33 -13.87 14.61
C SER A 72 5.52 -14.79 14.91
N HIS A 73 5.35 -16.10 14.72
CA HIS A 73 6.41 -17.09 14.90
C HIS A 73 7.51 -16.95 13.85
N ILE A 74 7.13 -16.71 12.59
CA ILE A 74 8.02 -16.43 11.46
C ILE A 74 8.86 -15.18 11.75
N ILE A 75 8.20 -14.09 12.14
CA ILE A 75 8.87 -12.81 12.46
C ILE A 75 9.82 -12.98 13.65
N LYS A 76 9.36 -13.65 14.72
CA LYS A 76 10.18 -13.90 15.92
C LYS A 76 11.41 -14.73 15.57
N THR A 77 11.26 -15.75 14.73
CA THR A 77 12.36 -16.63 14.31
C THR A 77 13.35 -15.90 13.39
N ALA A 78 12.86 -15.09 12.44
CA ALA A 78 13.70 -14.26 11.57
C ALA A 78 14.47 -13.18 12.35
N SER A 79 13.81 -12.55 13.33
CA SER A 79 14.40 -11.54 14.21
C SER A 79 15.46 -12.14 15.14
N LEU A 80 15.23 -13.33 15.69
CA LEU A 80 16.20 -14.01 16.57
C LEU A 80 17.44 -14.47 15.81
N ASN A 81 17.29 -14.86 14.54
CA ASN A 81 18.40 -15.37 13.73
C ASN A 81 19.12 -14.29 12.92
N GLN A 82 18.77 -13.00 13.05
CA GLN A 82 19.30 -11.88 12.25
C GLN A 82 19.26 -12.12 10.73
N VAL A 83 18.36 -12.99 10.30
CA VAL A 83 18.30 -13.51 8.94
C VAL A 83 16.82 -13.52 8.58
N LEU A 84 16.38 -12.51 7.84
CA LEU A 84 15.06 -12.46 7.20
C LEU A 84 14.95 -13.46 6.03
N THR A 85 15.85 -14.45 5.96
CA THR A 85 16.03 -15.31 4.80
C THR A 85 16.49 -16.71 5.20
N LYS A 86 15.56 -17.62 5.50
CA LYS A 86 15.64 -18.99 4.99
C LYS A 86 14.36 -19.79 5.24
N ASP A 87 13.75 -20.13 4.12
CA ASP A 87 12.83 -21.25 3.88
C ASP A 87 11.60 -21.36 4.80
N ILE A 88 10.53 -20.63 4.44
CA ILE A 88 9.17 -20.94 4.89
C ILE A 88 8.22 -20.81 3.69
N GLU A 89 7.57 -21.91 3.33
CA GLU A 89 6.41 -21.94 2.42
C GLU A 89 5.14 -21.63 3.23
N THR A 90 4.83 -20.34 3.32
CA THR A 90 3.47 -19.81 3.48
C THR A 90 3.07 -19.21 2.13
N PRO A 91 1.80 -18.85 1.84
CA PRO A 91 1.40 -18.36 0.50
C PRO A 91 2.13 -17.08 0.03
N ILE A 92 2.97 -16.49 0.87
CA ILE A 92 3.94 -15.46 0.51
C ILE A 92 5.27 -16.13 0.16
N ASN A 93 5.70 -16.01 -1.10
CA ASN A 93 7.00 -16.52 -1.51
C ASN A 93 8.13 -15.61 -1.00
N THR A 94 8.52 -15.79 0.27
CA THR A 94 9.57 -15.00 0.93
C THR A 94 10.91 -15.03 0.20
N LYS A 95 11.18 -16.04 -0.65
CA LYS A 95 12.38 -16.10 -1.48
C LYS A 95 12.45 -15.00 -2.54
N LYS A 96 11.31 -14.38 -2.88
CA LYS A 96 11.24 -13.22 -3.76
C LYS A 96 11.47 -11.89 -3.05
N LEU A 97 11.41 -11.86 -1.72
CA LEU A 97 11.68 -10.66 -0.94
C LEU A 97 13.19 -10.44 -0.84
N ILE A 98 13.66 -9.33 -1.39
CA ILE A 98 15.07 -8.97 -1.41
C ILE A 98 15.25 -7.70 -0.59
N TYR A 99 16.08 -7.75 0.46
CA TYR A 99 16.54 -6.55 1.13
C TYR A 99 17.64 -5.89 0.30
N LEU A 100 17.40 -4.65 -0.12
CA LEU A 100 18.30 -3.88 -0.98
C LEU A 100 19.32 -3.03 -0.20
N GLY A 101 19.15 -2.92 1.12
CA GLY A 101 20.04 -2.19 2.02
C GLY A 101 19.42 -0.94 2.64
N TYR A 102 20.16 -0.33 3.57
CA TYR A 102 19.86 0.99 4.13
C TYR A 102 20.56 2.04 3.27
N LYS A 103 19.81 2.67 2.36
CA LYS A 103 20.37 3.56 1.32
C LYS A 103 19.33 4.57 0.85
N HIS A 104 19.77 5.58 0.10
CA HIS A 104 18.86 6.54 -0.50
C HIS A 104 18.15 5.88 -1.70
N PRO A 105 16.85 6.11 -1.95
CA PRO A 105 16.16 5.58 -3.13
C PRO A 105 16.84 5.89 -4.47
N ASN A 106 17.51 7.05 -4.59
CA ASN A 106 18.30 7.42 -5.78
C ASN A 106 19.45 6.43 -6.06
N ASP A 107 20.00 5.78 -5.04
CA ASP A 107 21.11 4.82 -5.17
C ASP A 107 20.69 3.52 -5.87
N LEU A 108 19.38 3.29 -6.03
CA LEU A 108 18.84 2.16 -6.78
C LEU A 108 18.83 2.40 -8.29
N ASN A 109 19.16 3.61 -8.75
CA ASN A 109 19.10 4.05 -10.15
C ASN A 109 17.71 3.97 -10.82
N ILE A 110 16.66 3.60 -10.09
CA ILE A 110 15.30 3.50 -10.66
C ILE A 110 14.68 4.89 -10.90
N PHE A 111 15.15 5.92 -10.18
CA PHE A 111 14.73 7.33 -10.30
C PHE A 111 15.70 8.21 -11.11
N LYS A 112 16.65 7.63 -11.87
CA LYS A 112 17.76 8.39 -12.48
C LYS A 112 17.33 9.58 -13.35
N GLN A 113 16.21 9.45 -14.07
CA GLN A 113 15.69 10.49 -14.98
C GLN A 113 14.97 11.63 -14.26
N ASN A 114 14.55 11.42 -13.00
CA ASN A 114 13.95 12.43 -12.15
C ASN A 114 14.27 12.08 -10.68
N PRO A 115 15.50 12.36 -10.22
CA PRO A 115 15.95 11.96 -8.90
C PRO A 115 15.02 12.50 -7.81
N ILE A 116 14.80 11.70 -6.77
CA ILE A 116 14.08 12.12 -5.59
C ILE A 116 14.80 13.30 -4.96
N SER A 117 14.01 14.32 -4.62
CA SER A 117 14.42 15.60 -4.05
C SER A 117 13.33 16.15 -3.13
N SER A 118 13.61 17.28 -2.48
CA SER A 118 12.63 18.00 -1.67
C SER A 118 11.39 18.47 -2.45
N ASN A 119 11.48 18.56 -3.78
CA ASN A 119 10.45 19.21 -4.60
C ASN A 119 9.50 18.23 -5.29
N ASN A 120 9.83 16.93 -5.36
CA ASN A 120 9.01 15.92 -6.06
C ASN A 120 8.57 14.75 -5.17
N SER A 121 9.36 14.36 -4.17
CA SER A 121 9.08 13.20 -3.30
C SER A 121 9.82 13.35 -1.96
N SER A 122 9.59 14.47 -1.27
CA SER A 122 10.28 14.83 -0.02
C SER A 122 10.10 13.80 1.10
N ASN A 123 8.95 13.13 1.13
CA ASN A 123 8.58 12.04 2.03
C ASN A 123 9.57 10.87 2.03
N ILE A 124 10.20 10.58 0.89
CA ILE A 124 11.19 9.50 0.73
C ILE A 124 12.60 10.02 0.39
N ASN A 125 12.83 11.34 0.44
CA ASN A 125 14.13 11.96 0.20
C ASN A 125 15.07 11.84 1.40
N LYS A 126 15.41 10.61 1.77
CA LYS A 126 16.30 10.24 2.88
C LYS A 126 16.79 8.81 2.72
N THR A 127 17.75 8.43 3.55
CA THR A 127 18.22 7.04 3.63
C THR A 127 17.14 6.19 4.31
N LEU A 128 16.75 5.08 3.68
CA LEU A 128 15.66 4.22 4.11
C LEU A 128 16.09 2.76 4.08
N TYR A 129 15.43 1.91 4.86
CA TYR A 129 15.53 0.46 4.71
C TYR A 129 14.66 0.03 3.55
N ILE A 130 15.27 -0.44 2.46
CA ILE A 130 14.53 -0.72 1.23
C ILE A 130 14.48 -2.22 0.93
N TYR A 131 13.29 -2.68 0.57
CA TYR A 131 12.99 -4.05 0.19
C TYR A 131 12.36 -4.08 -1.20
N LYS A 132 12.45 -5.22 -1.87
CA LYS A 132 11.80 -5.46 -3.17
C LYS A 132 11.10 -6.82 -3.18
N TYR A 133 9.91 -6.86 -3.75
CA TYR A 133 9.15 -8.07 -4.03
C TYR A 133 8.50 -7.95 -5.40
N ASP A 134 8.89 -8.78 -6.36
CA ASP A 134 8.51 -8.65 -7.77
C ASP A 134 8.78 -7.22 -8.30
N GLN A 135 7.73 -6.48 -8.65
CA GLN A 135 7.78 -5.11 -9.19
C GLN A 135 7.44 -4.04 -8.12
N PHE A 136 7.32 -4.46 -6.86
CA PHE A 136 7.05 -3.59 -5.72
C PHE A 136 8.32 -3.34 -4.93
N TYR A 137 8.52 -2.07 -4.58
CA TYR A 137 9.51 -1.61 -3.63
C TYR A 137 8.80 -1.23 -2.34
N PHE A 138 9.43 -1.50 -1.21
CA PHE A 138 8.94 -1.10 0.10
C PHE A 138 10.03 -0.38 0.86
N SER A 139 9.67 0.61 1.66
CA SER A 139 10.65 1.31 2.47
C SER A 139 10.14 1.67 3.86
N THR A 140 11.00 1.58 4.86
CA THR A 140 10.74 2.00 6.24
C THR A 140 11.84 2.93 6.74
N GLU A 141 11.51 3.84 7.65
CA GLU A 141 12.47 4.78 8.25
C GLU A 141 13.40 4.08 9.25
N THR A 142 12.91 3.03 9.92
CA THR A 142 13.71 2.18 10.82
C THR A 142 13.64 0.71 10.40
N ASN A 143 14.32 -0.17 11.16
CA ASN A 143 14.28 -1.62 10.96
C ASN A 143 13.78 -2.34 12.20
N SER A 144 12.76 -1.78 12.84
CA SER A 144 12.10 -2.38 13.99
C SER A 144 11.29 -3.63 13.60
N ALA A 145 10.92 -4.46 14.59
CA ALA A 145 10.02 -5.59 14.34
C ALA A 145 8.64 -5.13 13.78
N THR A 146 8.17 -3.96 14.21
CA THR A 146 6.94 -3.34 13.69
C THR A 146 7.08 -2.97 12.22
N ASP A 147 8.22 -2.38 11.83
CA ASP A 147 8.49 -2.05 10.42
C ASP A 147 8.57 -3.29 9.54
N GLN A 148 9.23 -4.34 10.02
CA GLN A 148 9.25 -5.62 9.31
C GLN A 148 7.84 -6.21 9.17
N THR A 149 7.01 -6.07 10.20
CA THR A 149 5.60 -6.45 10.15
C THR A 149 4.85 -5.68 9.07
N HIS A 150 5.12 -4.38 8.92
CA HIS A 150 4.56 -3.57 7.82
C HIS A 150 4.90 -4.16 6.45
N ILE A 151 6.16 -4.51 6.21
CA ILE A 151 6.61 -5.12 4.94
C ILE A 151 5.86 -6.41 4.65
N PHE A 152 5.77 -7.33 5.62
CA PHE A 152 5.10 -8.62 5.43
C PHE A 152 3.61 -8.45 5.11
N TYR A 153 2.92 -7.56 5.82
CA TYR A 153 1.51 -7.30 5.55
C TYR A 153 1.27 -6.60 4.21
N SER A 154 2.18 -5.74 3.75
CA SER A 154 2.07 -5.16 2.41
C SER A 154 2.22 -6.22 1.32
N ILE A 155 3.17 -7.15 1.47
CA ILE A 155 3.32 -8.27 0.53
C ILE A 155 2.06 -9.14 0.55
N ARG A 156 1.52 -9.45 1.72
CA ARG A 156 0.24 -10.15 1.86
C ARG A 156 -0.89 -9.42 1.14
N ALA A 157 -0.98 -8.10 1.29
CA ALA A 157 -2.01 -7.31 0.65
C ALA A 157 -1.89 -7.35 -0.89
N ILE A 158 -0.67 -7.29 -1.41
CA ILE A 158 -0.40 -7.44 -2.85
C ILE A 158 -0.81 -8.83 -3.35
N GLU A 159 -0.47 -9.89 -2.63
CA GLU A 159 -0.88 -11.26 -3.01
C GLU A 159 -2.41 -11.44 -2.94
N ILE A 160 -3.09 -10.79 -1.99
CA ILE A 160 -4.56 -10.75 -1.97
C ILE A 160 -5.10 -10.05 -3.21
N LEU A 161 -4.58 -8.87 -3.56
CA LEU A 161 -4.99 -8.16 -4.77
C LEU A 161 -4.79 -9.04 -6.01
N LYS A 162 -3.61 -9.66 -6.13
CA LYS A 162 -3.25 -10.48 -7.27
C LYS A 162 -4.12 -11.72 -7.45
N ASN A 163 -4.43 -12.43 -6.36
CA ASN A 163 -5.06 -13.75 -6.43
C ASN A 163 -6.58 -13.72 -6.17
N ARG A 164 -7.05 -12.80 -5.31
CA ARG A 164 -8.48 -12.69 -4.95
C ARG A 164 -9.20 -11.59 -5.71
N TYR A 165 -8.49 -10.52 -6.06
CA TYR A 165 -9.04 -9.37 -6.78
C TYR A 165 -8.33 -9.17 -8.14
N PRO A 166 -8.21 -10.24 -8.95
CA PRO A 166 -7.35 -10.23 -10.12
C PRO A 166 -7.77 -9.18 -11.15
N GLU A 167 -9.06 -8.83 -11.25
CA GLU A 167 -9.51 -7.81 -12.19
C GLU A 167 -8.98 -6.42 -11.80
N ALA A 168 -9.03 -6.08 -10.50
CA ALA A 168 -8.48 -4.83 -10.00
C ALA A 168 -6.95 -4.78 -10.14
N PHE A 169 -6.27 -5.88 -9.79
CA PHE A 169 -4.82 -5.97 -9.96
C PHE A 169 -4.40 -5.92 -11.44
N GLN A 170 -5.13 -6.58 -12.33
CA GLN A 170 -4.90 -6.51 -13.77
C GLN A 170 -5.06 -5.08 -14.27
N MET A 171 -6.18 -4.42 -13.95
CA MET A 171 -6.52 -3.09 -14.44
C MET A 171 -5.57 -2.00 -13.94
N LEU A 172 -5.34 -1.95 -12.62
CA LEU A 172 -4.61 -0.84 -12.00
C LEU A 172 -3.10 -1.02 -12.01
N PHE A 173 -2.63 -2.26 -12.07
CA PHE A 173 -1.21 -2.57 -11.99
C PHE A 173 -0.68 -3.21 -13.28
N THR A 174 -1.21 -4.37 -13.68
CA THR A 174 -0.62 -5.13 -14.81
C THR A 174 -0.71 -4.33 -16.11
N ASN A 175 -1.91 -3.86 -16.47
CA ASN A 175 -2.16 -3.13 -17.71
C ASN A 175 -1.43 -1.80 -17.76
N THR A 176 -1.29 -1.11 -16.62
CA THR A 176 -0.62 0.19 -16.55
C THR A 176 0.88 0.09 -16.86
N THR A 177 1.51 -1.09 -16.72
CA THR A 177 2.91 -1.28 -17.14
C THR A 177 3.11 -1.38 -18.66
N PHE A 178 2.04 -1.62 -19.43
CA PHE A 178 2.10 -1.87 -20.88
C PHE A 178 1.66 -0.68 -21.77
N TYR A 179 1.03 0.35 -21.19
CA TYR A 179 0.55 1.53 -21.93
C TYR A 179 1.62 2.31 -22.71
N LYS A 180 2.91 2.01 -22.51
CA LYS A 180 4.03 2.55 -23.28
C LYS A 180 3.98 2.26 -24.80
N THR A 181 3.07 1.40 -25.25
CA THR A 181 2.96 0.97 -26.66
C THR A 181 1.74 1.53 -27.41
N ASP A 182 0.74 2.06 -26.69
CA ASP A 182 -0.45 2.62 -27.31
C ASP A 182 -0.27 4.11 -27.65
N ARG A 183 -0.87 4.56 -28.75
CA ARG A 183 -0.90 5.98 -29.11
C ARG A 183 -1.84 6.72 -28.15
N PRO A 184 -1.38 7.80 -27.47
CA PRO A 184 -2.28 8.61 -26.67
C PRO A 184 -3.31 9.27 -27.58
N LYS A 185 -4.56 9.33 -27.10
CA LYS A 185 -5.70 9.91 -27.82
C LYS A 185 -5.95 11.36 -27.44
N PHE A 186 -5.60 11.74 -26.21
CA PHE A 186 -5.95 13.03 -25.62
C PHE A 186 -4.73 13.89 -25.25
N GLU A 187 -3.54 13.29 -25.20
CA GLU A 187 -2.30 13.94 -24.78
C GLU A 187 -1.16 13.75 -25.78
N THR A 188 -0.10 14.56 -25.64
CA THR A 188 1.10 14.49 -26.49
C THR A 188 2.19 13.58 -25.93
N PHE A 189 1.86 12.76 -24.92
CA PHE A 189 2.78 11.83 -24.29
C PHE A 189 2.08 10.54 -23.86
N ALA A 190 2.88 9.48 -23.75
CA ALA A 190 2.48 8.17 -23.23
C ALA A 190 2.98 7.99 -21.79
N ASN A 191 2.17 7.34 -20.96
CA ASN A 191 2.49 7.11 -19.55
C ASN A 191 2.28 5.64 -19.19
N ALA A 192 3.23 5.06 -18.45
CA ALA A 192 3.17 3.68 -17.97
C ALA A 192 3.82 3.56 -16.58
N ASN A 193 3.47 2.51 -15.85
CA ASN A 193 4.13 2.15 -14.61
C ASN A 193 5.38 1.31 -14.85
N LYS A 194 6.46 1.66 -14.16
CA LYS A 194 7.70 0.89 -14.12
C LYS A 194 7.74 -0.05 -12.92
N ALA A 195 7.29 0.45 -11.78
CA ALA A 195 7.27 -0.23 -10.49
C ALA A 195 6.32 0.52 -9.55
N PHE A 196 5.98 -0.06 -8.41
CA PHE A 196 5.25 0.64 -7.35
C PHE A 196 6.10 0.71 -6.09
N TRP A 197 5.98 1.79 -5.35
CA TRP A 197 6.72 2.00 -4.10
C TRP A 197 5.75 2.22 -2.95
N ILE A 198 5.85 1.40 -1.89
CA ILE A 198 5.04 1.55 -0.66
C ILE A 198 5.98 1.96 0.47
N ALA A 199 5.84 3.20 0.94
CA ALA A 199 6.70 3.79 1.96
C ALA A 199 5.96 3.92 3.29
N PHE A 200 6.50 3.32 4.36
CA PHE A 200 6.08 3.57 5.72
C PHE A 200 6.95 4.67 6.32
N ASN A 201 6.36 5.85 6.51
CA ASN A 201 7.08 7.05 6.99
C ASN A 201 6.14 7.96 7.80
N ALA A 202 6.62 9.10 8.31
CA ALA A 202 5.80 10.06 9.06
C ALA A 202 4.82 10.92 8.22
N HIS A 203 4.53 10.53 6.98
CA HIS A 203 3.61 11.19 6.05
C HIS A 203 2.65 10.16 5.43
N PRO A 204 1.36 10.48 5.23
CA PRO A 204 0.70 11.79 5.42
C PRO A 204 -0.01 11.94 6.76
N ILE A 205 -0.56 13.13 7.00
CA ILE A 205 -1.21 13.54 8.26
C ILE A 205 -2.28 12.56 8.76
N TYR A 206 -2.97 11.83 7.88
CA TYR A 206 -4.08 10.91 8.23
C TYR A 206 -3.66 9.45 8.22
N ILE A 207 -3.59 8.82 7.05
CA ILE A 207 -3.27 7.39 6.94
C ILE A 207 -2.35 7.15 5.74
N ALA A 208 -2.85 7.45 4.54
CA ALA A 208 -2.11 7.22 3.32
C ALA A 208 -2.37 8.32 2.30
N GLU A 209 -1.42 8.45 1.40
CA GLU A 209 -1.50 9.31 0.21
C GLU A 209 -0.61 8.70 -0.87
N SER A 210 -0.80 9.17 -2.10
CA SER A 210 0.08 8.79 -3.19
C SER A 210 0.57 9.98 -4.00
N LEU A 211 1.79 9.82 -4.51
CA LEU A 211 2.45 10.76 -5.40
C LEU A 211 3.06 9.99 -6.57
N THR A 212 3.05 10.60 -7.75
CA THR A 212 3.59 9.99 -8.97
C THR A 212 4.90 10.63 -9.33
N THR A 213 6.00 9.88 -9.33
CA THR A 213 7.27 10.36 -9.89
C THR A 213 7.31 10.10 -11.38
N PHE A 214 7.25 11.17 -12.19
CA PHE A 214 7.30 11.09 -13.64
C PHE A 214 8.72 10.89 -14.15
N LEU A 215 8.99 9.78 -14.86
CA LEU A 215 10.32 9.43 -15.38
C LEU A 215 10.32 9.39 -16.91
N GLN A 216 10.82 10.44 -17.56
CA GLN A 216 10.88 10.46 -19.03
C GLN A 216 11.93 9.46 -19.53
N GLU A 217 11.50 8.42 -20.25
CA GLU A 217 12.39 7.37 -20.78
C GLU A 217 12.70 7.53 -22.28
N GLY A 218 12.18 8.58 -22.93
CA GLY A 218 12.52 8.95 -24.30
C GLY A 218 11.31 9.33 -25.12
N TYR A 219 11.34 8.96 -26.40
CA TYR A 219 10.31 9.23 -27.39
C TYR A 219 10.09 8.01 -28.27
N PHE A 220 8.91 7.86 -28.87
CA PHE A 220 8.73 6.96 -30.02
C PHE A 220 8.35 7.77 -31.26
N PRO A 221 8.81 7.35 -32.45
CA PRO A 221 8.38 7.96 -33.70
C PRO A 221 6.88 7.66 -33.91
N ASN A 222 6.08 8.71 -34.16
CA ASN A 222 4.70 8.57 -34.59
C ASN A 222 4.64 8.48 -36.13
N THR A 223 3.53 7.96 -36.67
CA THR A 223 3.28 7.79 -38.13
C THR A 223 3.45 9.08 -38.92
N ASP A 224 3.33 10.23 -38.26
CA ASP A 224 3.41 11.57 -38.87
C ASP A 224 4.75 12.29 -38.57
N GLY A 225 5.76 11.58 -38.04
CA GLY A 225 7.06 12.15 -37.67
C GLY A 225 7.08 12.97 -36.38
N VAL A 226 5.93 13.13 -35.71
CA VAL A 226 5.82 13.79 -34.40
C VAL A 226 6.36 12.87 -33.30
N LEU A 227 7.28 13.37 -32.48
CA LEU A 227 7.81 12.61 -31.34
C LEU A 227 6.81 12.64 -30.18
N VAL A 228 6.38 11.47 -29.70
CA VAL A 228 5.55 11.34 -28.50
C VAL A 228 6.46 11.01 -27.33
N ALA A 229 6.46 11.87 -26.30
CA ALA A 229 7.27 11.64 -25.10
C ALA A 229 6.76 10.40 -24.35
N ARG A 230 7.68 9.62 -23.79
CA ARG A 230 7.39 8.40 -23.02
C ARG A 230 7.80 8.57 -21.59
N TYR A 231 6.91 8.24 -20.68
CA TYR A 231 7.14 8.24 -19.25
C TYR A 231 6.93 6.83 -18.69
N ALA A 232 7.84 6.37 -17.82
CA ALA A 232 7.74 5.10 -17.11
C ALA A 232 7.88 5.33 -15.61
N ASN A 233 6.77 5.64 -14.97
CA ASN A 233 6.73 6.27 -13.67
C ASN A 233 6.84 5.28 -12.52
N ILE A 234 7.08 5.83 -11.33
CA ILE A 234 7.03 5.11 -10.07
C ILE A 234 6.03 5.83 -9.16
N PRO A 235 4.80 5.30 -8.99
CA PRO A 235 3.90 5.69 -7.93
C PRO A 235 4.50 5.39 -6.56
N VAL A 236 4.43 6.36 -5.65
CA VAL A 236 4.85 6.25 -4.26
C VAL A 236 3.60 6.39 -3.38
N ILE A 237 3.18 5.29 -2.77
CA ILE A 237 2.15 5.24 -1.75
C ILE A 237 2.81 5.42 -0.39
N SER A 238 2.56 6.53 0.29
CA SER A 238 3.04 6.74 1.67
C SER A 238 1.98 6.31 2.65
N ILE A 239 2.36 5.54 3.66
CA ILE A 239 1.49 5.11 4.75
C ILE A 239 2.13 5.60 6.05
N HIS A 240 1.36 6.35 6.84
CA HIS A 240 1.87 6.95 8.06
C HIS A 240 2.16 5.87 9.11
N SER A 241 3.43 5.65 9.41
CA SER A 241 3.93 4.55 10.26
C SER A 241 3.31 4.51 11.66
N GLU A 242 3.07 5.68 12.26
CA GLU A 242 2.48 5.77 13.61
C GLU A 242 0.94 5.75 13.62
N ASN A 243 0.27 6.42 12.67
CA ASN A 243 -1.20 6.50 12.68
C ASN A 243 -1.84 5.11 12.47
N ILE A 244 -1.20 4.23 11.69
CA ILE A 244 -1.69 2.86 11.51
C ILE A 244 -1.68 2.04 12.81
N LEU A 245 -0.89 2.42 13.82
CA LEU A 245 -0.77 1.71 15.09
C LEU A 245 -2.03 1.78 15.98
N GLY A 246 -3.00 2.65 15.65
CA GLY A 246 -4.29 2.69 16.33
C GLY A 246 -4.26 3.36 17.71
N THR A 247 -3.27 4.22 17.94
CA THR A 247 -3.11 4.99 19.19
C THR A 247 -3.91 6.29 19.20
N ASN A 248 -4.28 6.83 18.03
CA ASN A 248 -4.95 8.13 17.90
C ASN A 248 -6.46 7.97 17.69
N ASN A 249 -7.30 8.57 18.53
CA ASN A 249 -8.77 8.46 18.42
C ASN A 249 -9.39 9.13 17.18
N THR A 250 -8.65 9.98 16.47
CA THR A 250 -9.17 10.82 15.38
C THR A 250 -8.55 10.50 14.02
N LYS A 251 -7.51 9.67 13.99
CA LYS A 251 -6.72 9.38 12.79
C LYS A 251 -6.29 7.92 12.80
N GLY A 252 -5.94 7.37 11.64
CA GLY A 252 -5.40 6.01 11.62
C GLY A 252 -6.45 4.92 11.72
N SER A 253 -6.02 3.77 12.23
CA SER A 253 -6.85 2.56 12.33
C SER A 253 -7.91 2.59 13.43
N LYS A 254 -7.68 3.37 14.50
CA LYS A 254 -8.58 3.46 15.66
C LYS A 254 -9.97 4.00 15.33
N PRO A 255 -10.16 5.12 14.58
CA PRO A 255 -11.51 5.59 14.25
C PRO A 255 -12.27 4.62 13.32
N ILE A 256 -11.58 3.77 12.57
CA ILE A 256 -12.20 2.76 11.69
C ILE A 256 -12.78 1.61 12.54
N TYR A 257 -11.95 1.00 13.41
CA TYR A 257 -12.30 -0.24 14.08
C TYR A 257 -12.77 -0.09 15.53
N ASN A 258 -12.39 1.01 16.17
CA ASN A 258 -12.70 1.40 17.54
C ASN A 258 -12.57 0.26 18.57
N LYS A 259 -11.54 -0.60 18.43
CA LYS A 259 -11.27 -1.67 19.40
C LYS A 259 -10.66 -1.13 20.69
N PRO A 260 -10.83 -1.80 21.83
CA PRO A 260 -10.31 -1.32 23.12
C PRO A 260 -8.81 -1.06 23.09
N THR A 261 -8.02 -1.92 22.45
CA THR A 261 -6.55 -1.81 22.44
C THR A 261 -6.01 -1.29 21.11
N ALA A 262 -4.92 -0.52 21.14
CA ALA A 262 -4.23 -0.04 19.93
C ALA A 262 -3.78 -1.20 19.03
N GLN A 263 -3.24 -2.25 19.64
CA GLN A 263 -2.77 -3.45 18.93
C GLN A 263 -3.87 -4.14 18.10
N GLU A 264 -5.10 -4.21 18.60
CA GLU A 264 -6.23 -4.80 17.86
C GLU A 264 -6.60 -3.93 16.64
N ASN A 265 -6.66 -2.61 16.81
CA ASN A 265 -6.92 -1.68 15.71
C ASN A 265 -5.83 -1.78 14.63
N TYR A 266 -4.56 -1.80 15.05
CA TYR A 266 -3.42 -2.02 14.17
C TYR A 266 -3.53 -3.33 13.38
N LYS A 267 -3.73 -4.45 14.07
CA LYS A 267 -3.83 -5.76 13.41
C LYS A 267 -4.99 -5.82 12.42
N LEU A 268 -6.16 -5.28 12.77
CA LEU A 268 -7.30 -5.21 11.85
C LEU A 268 -6.96 -4.40 10.62
N TYR A 269 -6.36 -3.22 10.80
CA TYR A 269 -5.93 -2.38 9.68
C TYR A 269 -4.95 -3.10 8.77
N MET A 270 -3.88 -3.69 9.31
CA MET A 270 -2.86 -4.38 8.51
C MET A 270 -3.42 -5.59 7.76
N ARG A 271 -4.44 -6.25 8.31
CA ARG A 271 -5.07 -7.44 7.72
C ARG A 271 -6.09 -7.13 6.65
N GLU A 272 -6.80 -6.01 6.81
CA GLU A 272 -7.98 -5.68 6.05
C GLU A 272 -7.80 -4.33 5.37
N ALA A 273 -7.88 -3.22 6.11
CA ALA A 273 -7.85 -1.87 5.54
C ALA A 273 -6.60 -1.59 4.69
N LEU A 274 -5.45 -2.22 4.94
CA LEU A 274 -4.25 -2.06 4.11
C LEU A 274 -4.47 -2.47 2.64
N VAL A 275 -5.28 -3.50 2.40
CA VAL A 275 -5.61 -3.94 1.03
C VAL A 275 -6.42 -2.85 0.33
N GLU A 276 -7.42 -2.31 1.04
CA GLU A 276 -8.25 -1.20 0.54
C GLU A 276 -7.41 0.06 0.32
N THR A 277 -6.54 0.42 1.25
CA THR A 277 -5.65 1.58 1.15
C THR A 277 -4.74 1.48 -0.06
N ILE A 278 -4.10 0.33 -0.29
CA ILE A 278 -3.26 0.14 -1.49
C ILE A 278 -4.11 0.25 -2.76
N LEU A 279 -5.29 -0.35 -2.77
CA LEU A 279 -6.21 -0.30 -3.92
C LEU A 279 -6.71 1.12 -4.20
N HIS A 280 -7.11 1.85 -3.17
CA HIS A 280 -7.60 3.24 -3.23
C HIS A 280 -6.53 4.17 -3.80
N GLU A 281 -5.32 4.07 -3.28
CA GLU A 281 -4.20 4.86 -3.78
C GLU A 281 -3.84 4.45 -5.22
N MET A 282 -3.92 3.16 -5.56
CA MET A 282 -3.77 2.71 -6.96
C MET A 282 -4.83 3.31 -7.91
N LEU A 283 -6.03 3.68 -7.44
CA LEU A 283 -7.05 4.35 -8.24
C LEU A 283 -6.71 5.82 -8.51
N HIS A 284 -6.24 6.57 -7.51
CA HIS A 284 -5.72 7.94 -7.74
C HIS A 284 -4.59 7.94 -8.76
N GLN A 285 -3.74 6.93 -8.65
CA GLN A 285 -2.62 6.68 -9.53
C GLN A 285 -3.08 6.29 -10.94
N TYR A 286 -4.09 5.44 -11.08
CA TYR A 286 -4.69 5.11 -12.38
C TYR A 286 -5.18 6.35 -13.13
N ILE A 287 -5.72 7.36 -12.44
CA ILE A 287 -6.10 8.63 -13.07
C ILE A 287 -4.88 9.32 -13.71
N ASP A 288 -3.70 9.26 -13.10
CA ASP A 288 -2.46 9.83 -13.66
C ASP A 288 -1.94 9.06 -14.88
N TYR A 289 -2.25 7.77 -15.00
CA TYR A 289 -1.77 6.90 -16.08
C TYR A 289 -2.73 6.82 -17.26
N ALA A 290 -4.03 6.71 -17.00
CA ALA A 290 -5.02 6.41 -18.03
C ALA A 290 -5.52 7.65 -18.77
N TYR A 291 -5.28 8.86 -18.24
CA TYR A 291 -5.78 10.10 -18.83
C TYR A 291 -5.30 10.40 -20.27
N PRO A 292 -4.11 9.97 -20.74
CA PRO A 292 -3.74 10.08 -22.14
C PRO A 292 -4.58 9.20 -23.08
N TYR A 293 -5.23 8.17 -22.54
CA TYR A 293 -5.88 7.08 -23.29
C TYR A 293 -7.40 7.02 -23.15
N ASN A 294 -7.95 7.60 -22.07
CA ASN A 294 -9.36 7.54 -21.73
C ASN A 294 -9.95 8.95 -21.53
N GLU A 295 -11.00 9.28 -22.27
CA GLU A 295 -11.62 10.61 -22.29
C GLU A 295 -12.19 11.01 -20.92
N THR A 296 -12.91 10.09 -20.27
CA THR A 296 -13.50 10.32 -18.95
C THR A 296 -12.40 10.58 -17.93
N ILE A 297 -11.33 9.79 -17.96
CA ILE A 297 -10.19 9.98 -17.05
C ILE A 297 -9.44 11.29 -17.36
N SER A 298 -9.30 11.67 -18.65
CA SER A 298 -8.75 12.98 -19.06
C SER A 298 -9.52 14.15 -18.46
N LYS A 299 -10.87 14.11 -18.52
CA LYS A 299 -11.72 15.13 -17.91
C LYS A 299 -11.51 15.22 -16.40
N ILE A 300 -11.45 14.08 -15.71
CA ILE A 300 -11.20 14.03 -14.26
C ILE A 300 -9.82 14.63 -13.94
N LYS A 301 -8.76 14.19 -14.64
CA LYS A 301 -7.39 14.65 -14.41
C LYS A 301 -7.26 16.16 -14.56
N HIS A 302 -7.81 16.73 -15.63
CA HIS A 302 -7.76 18.18 -15.88
C HIS A 302 -8.60 18.99 -14.89
N SER A 303 -9.59 18.37 -14.25
CA SER A 303 -10.44 19.03 -13.26
C SER A 303 -9.78 19.18 -11.89
N ARG A 304 -8.62 18.54 -11.64
CA ARG A 304 -7.87 18.69 -10.36
C ARG A 304 -7.44 20.12 -10.05
N ILE A 305 -7.38 21.01 -11.04
CA ILE A 305 -7.10 22.44 -10.83
C ILE A 305 -8.29 23.20 -10.23
N LEU A 306 -9.49 22.62 -10.27
CA LEU A 306 -10.71 23.25 -9.81
C LEU A 306 -10.80 23.21 -8.28
N TYR A 307 -11.35 24.28 -7.72
CA TYR A 307 -11.46 24.47 -6.27
C TYR A 307 -12.26 23.35 -5.58
N ALA A 308 -11.61 22.60 -4.69
CA ALA A 308 -12.21 21.49 -3.93
C ALA A 308 -12.60 20.24 -4.76
N PHE A 309 -12.08 20.09 -5.99
CA PHE A 309 -12.31 18.90 -6.80
C PHE A 309 -11.73 17.62 -6.18
N ASN A 310 -10.71 17.74 -5.32
CA ASN A 310 -10.14 16.63 -4.56
C ASN A 310 -11.21 15.86 -3.75
N LEU A 311 -12.28 16.54 -3.29
CA LEU A 311 -13.38 15.88 -2.57
C LEU A 311 -14.21 14.97 -3.49
N ALA A 312 -14.42 15.39 -4.74
CA ALA A 312 -15.18 14.63 -5.74
C ALA A 312 -14.37 13.44 -6.25
N GLU A 313 -13.06 13.64 -6.48
CA GLU A 313 -12.15 12.55 -6.80
C GLU A 313 -12.09 11.52 -5.69
N GLU A 314 -11.95 11.94 -4.43
CA GLU A 314 -11.96 11.04 -3.27
C GLU A 314 -13.25 10.23 -3.17
N CYS A 315 -14.41 10.84 -3.44
CA CYS A 315 -15.68 10.11 -3.54
C CYS A 315 -15.63 9.04 -4.63
N ALA A 316 -15.08 9.35 -5.80
CA ALA A 316 -15.01 8.43 -6.92
C ALA A 316 -14.03 7.27 -6.67
N THR A 317 -12.82 7.55 -6.19
CA THR A 317 -11.81 6.53 -5.90
C THR A 317 -12.29 5.59 -4.80
N MET A 318 -12.74 6.13 -3.67
CA MET A 318 -13.22 5.32 -2.54
C MET A 318 -14.48 4.52 -2.89
N ASN A 319 -15.47 5.11 -3.56
CA ASN A 319 -16.67 4.33 -3.88
C ASN A 319 -16.39 3.27 -4.95
N THR A 320 -15.45 3.50 -5.88
CA THR A 320 -14.98 2.47 -6.81
C THR A 320 -14.29 1.32 -6.08
N SER A 321 -13.36 1.59 -5.15
CA SER A 321 -12.70 0.53 -4.37
C SER A 321 -13.69 -0.22 -3.47
N LEU A 322 -14.46 0.50 -2.64
CA LEU A 322 -15.34 -0.11 -1.64
C LEU A 322 -16.49 -0.90 -2.26
N SER A 323 -17.13 -0.39 -3.33
CA SER A 323 -18.22 -1.13 -3.98
C SER A 323 -17.72 -2.44 -4.59
N TYR A 324 -16.53 -2.43 -5.20
CA TYR A 324 -15.90 -3.62 -5.73
C TYR A 324 -15.54 -4.62 -4.62
N LEU A 325 -14.86 -4.17 -3.55
CA LEU A 325 -14.51 -5.03 -2.42
C LEU A 325 -15.76 -5.61 -1.73
N MET A 326 -16.82 -4.83 -1.59
CA MET A 326 -18.10 -5.30 -1.04
C MET A 326 -18.73 -6.38 -1.93
N SER A 327 -18.73 -6.18 -3.26
CA SER A 327 -19.30 -7.15 -4.20
C SER A 327 -18.55 -8.48 -4.23
N LYS A 328 -17.22 -8.45 -4.06
CA LYS A 328 -16.36 -9.64 -4.04
C LYS A 328 -16.26 -10.28 -2.64
N GLY A 329 -16.66 -9.55 -1.60
CA GLY A 329 -16.60 -9.96 -0.20
C GLY A 329 -15.18 -10.13 0.35
N GLY A 330 -15.07 -10.58 1.60
CA GLY A 330 -13.79 -10.79 2.30
C GLY A 330 -13.39 -9.71 3.29
N PHE A 331 -14.20 -8.65 3.36
CA PHE A 331 -14.04 -7.52 4.25
C PHE A 331 -15.24 -7.46 5.20
N SER A 332 -15.01 -6.94 6.39
CA SER A 332 -16.01 -6.66 7.40
C SER A 332 -16.84 -5.43 7.02
N ASN A 333 -18.09 -5.41 7.47
CA ASN A 333 -18.95 -4.25 7.30
C ASN A 333 -18.41 -3.00 8.00
N THR A 334 -17.61 -3.18 9.05
CA THR A 334 -17.00 -2.08 9.81
C THR A 334 -16.21 -1.11 8.92
N LEU A 335 -15.48 -1.62 7.92
CA LEU A 335 -14.75 -0.78 6.98
C LEU A 335 -15.72 0.12 6.18
N PHE A 336 -16.76 -0.47 5.60
CA PHE A 336 -17.75 0.25 4.80
C PHE A 336 -18.58 1.24 5.64
N ASP A 337 -18.99 0.81 6.83
CA ASP A 337 -19.77 1.60 7.80
C ASP A 337 -19.00 2.80 8.32
N TYR A 338 -17.66 2.76 8.29
CA TYR A 338 -16.82 3.91 8.58
C TYR A 338 -16.69 4.84 7.36
N TYR A 339 -16.18 4.33 6.23
CA TYR A 339 -15.76 5.19 5.12
C TYR A 339 -16.94 5.88 4.41
N TYR A 340 -18.09 5.22 4.25
CA TYR A 340 -19.24 5.86 3.60
C TYR A 340 -19.78 7.06 4.39
N PRO A 341 -20.06 6.98 5.71
CA PRO A 341 -20.45 8.15 6.47
C PRO A 341 -19.33 9.16 6.67
N ALA A 342 -18.14 8.72 7.06
CA ALA A 342 -17.06 9.60 7.51
C ALA A 342 -16.37 10.35 6.37
N VAL A 343 -16.32 9.76 5.16
CA VAL A 343 -15.63 10.33 4.01
C VAL A 343 -16.61 10.62 2.88
N PHE A 344 -17.37 9.63 2.40
CA PHE A 344 -18.18 9.80 1.17
C PHE A 344 -19.29 10.82 1.40
N ASN A 345 -20.14 10.58 2.39
CA ASN A 345 -21.28 11.43 2.70
C ASN A 345 -20.81 12.82 3.18
N TYR A 346 -19.71 12.88 3.93
CA TYR A 346 -19.10 14.14 4.35
C TYR A 346 -18.66 14.99 3.15
N ASN A 347 -17.93 14.40 2.20
CA ASN A 347 -17.47 15.08 0.99
C ASN A 347 -18.65 15.51 0.11
N ILE A 348 -19.65 14.64 -0.09
CA ILE A 348 -20.89 14.98 -0.83
C ILE A 348 -21.60 16.18 -0.20
N ASN A 349 -21.79 16.17 1.12
CA ASN A 349 -22.43 17.28 1.81
C ASN A 349 -21.61 18.57 1.69
N THR A 350 -20.29 18.47 1.75
CA THR A 350 -19.39 19.61 1.55
C THR A 350 -19.51 20.18 0.14
N LEU A 351 -19.52 19.34 -0.90
CA LEU A 351 -19.72 19.75 -2.30
C LEU A 351 -21.10 20.37 -2.51
N LYS A 352 -22.15 19.80 -1.90
CA LYS A 352 -23.51 20.34 -1.94
C LYS A 352 -23.58 21.74 -1.31
N ASN A 353 -23.02 21.92 -0.12
CA ASN A 353 -23.00 23.21 0.57
C ASN A 353 -22.19 24.29 -0.17
N LYS A 354 -21.23 23.86 -0.99
CA LYS A 354 -20.44 24.75 -1.87
C LYS A 354 -21.07 24.97 -3.25
N ASN A 355 -22.24 24.38 -3.54
CA ASN A 355 -22.87 24.38 -4.87
C ASN A 355 -21.98 23.82 -5.99
N LEU A 356 -21.13 22.84 -5.67
CA LEU A 356 -20.19 22.19 -6.61
C LEU A 356 -20.62 20.76 -7.00
N LEU A 357 -21.60 20.18 -6.30
CA LEU A 357 -21.96 18.78 -6.48
C LEU A 357 -22.41 18.47 -7.92
N ASP A 358 -23.29 19.30 -8.50
CA ASP A 358 -23.83 19.05 -9.84
C ASP A 358 -22.77 19.22 -10.93
N SER A 359 -21.96 20.28 -10.85
CA SER A 359 -20.89 20.53 -11.82
C SER A 359 -19.82 19.44 -11.78
N TYR A 360 -19.48 18.93 -10.59
CA TYR A 360 -18.50 17.84 -10.47
C TYR A 360 -19.08 16.49 -10.85
N SER A 361 -20.33 16.22 -10.51
CA SER A 361 -21.00 15.00 -10.95
C SER A 361 -21.05 14.86 -12.47
N ALA A 362 -21.17 15.98 -13.20
CA ALA A 362 -21.19 16.00 -14.66
C ALA A 362 -19.83 15.60 -15.30
N ILE A 363 -18.73 15.70 -14.56
CA ILE A 363 -17.40 15.26 -15.01
C ILE A 363 -17.31 13.72 -15.02
N PHE A 364 -17.92 13.05 -14.03
CA PHE A 364 -17.91 11.60 -13.91
C PHE A 364 -19.02 10.92 -14.73
N ASN A 365 -20.13 11.62 -14.95
CA ASN A 365 -21.29 11.10 -15.66
C ASN A 365 -21.76 12.15 -16.67
N ASN A 366 -21.69 11.86 -17.98
CA ASN A 366 -22.02 12.77 -19.10
C ASN A 366 -23.49 13.27 -19.14
N SER A 367 -24.26 13.15 -18.06
CA SER A 367 -25.68 13.46 -17.98
C SER A 367 -25.94 14.69 -17.13
N SER A 368 -26.66 15.66 -17.69
CA SER A 368 -26.95 16.98 -17.09
C SER A 368 -28.14 17.02 -16.11
N ALA A 369 -28.92 15.93 -15.96
CA ALA A 369 -30.08 15.88 -15.06
C ALA A 369 -29.85 14.96 -13.85
N PHE A 370 -29.78 15.55 -12.65
CA PHE A 370 -29.39 14.90 -11.40
C PHE A 370 -30.52 14.50 -10.47
N SER A 371 -31.75 14.98 -10.68
CA SER A 371 -32.80 14.98 -9.66
C SER A 371 -33.22 13.61 -9.12
N ASN A 372 -32.80 12.49 -9.72
CA ASN A 372 -33.12 11.13 -9.29
C ASN A 372 -31.96 10.10 -9.35
N LYS A 373 -30.70 10.51 -9.52
CA LYS A 373 -29.60 9.55 -9.69
C LYS A 373 -28.92 9.19 -8.37
N ASN A 374 -28.60 7.90 -8.20
CA ASN A 374 -27.81 7.41 -7.07
C ASN A 374 -26.38 7.98 -7.15
N LEU A 375 -25.99 8.81 -6.18
CA LEU A 375 -24.67 9.45 -6.12
C LEU A 375 -23.52 8.44 -6.09
N ARG A 376 -23.71 7.26 -5.49
CA ARG A 376 -22.70 6.19 -5.54
C ARG A 376 -22.52 5.65 -6.95
N ASN A 377 -23.54 5.71 -7.81
CA ASN A 377 -23.38 5.31 -9.20
C ASN A 377 -22.75 6.43 -10.06
N ILE A 378 -22.91 7.69 -9.66
CA ILE A 378 -22.25 8.82 -10.32
C ILE A 378 -20.75 8.82 -10.01
N PHE A 379 -20.40 8.69 -8.73
CA PHE A 379 -19.01 8.63 -8.28
C PHE A 379 -18.49 7.18 -8.30
N ASN A 380 -18.62 6.51 -9.43
CA ASN A 380 -17.98 5.23 -9.69
C ASN A 380 -17.25 5.32 -11.03
N LEU A 381 -15.99 4.88 -11.06
CA LEU A 381 -15.19 4.89 -12.28
C LEU A 381 -15.52 3.71 -13.21
N HIS A 382 -16.34 2.76 -12.76
CA HIS A 382 -16.81 1.59 -13.50
C HIS A 382 -15.67 0.76 -14.12
N LEU A 383 -14.50 0.74 -13.47
CA LEU A 383 -13.29 0.09 -13.98
C LEU A 383 -13.31 -1.43 -13.87
N PHE A 384 -14.19 -1.97 -13.01
CA PHE A 384 -14.24 -3.40 -12.68
C PHE A 384 -15.59 -4.04 -13.05
N ASP A 385 -16.48 -3.28 -13.68
CA ASP A 385 -17.73 -3.80 -14.19
C ASP A 385 -17.40 -4.70 -15.38
N SER A 386 -17.99 -5.90 -15.40
CA SER A 386 -17.62 -6.99 -16.31
C SER A 386 -17.67 -6.56 -17.79
N HIS A 387 -16.59 -6.84 -18.52
CA HIS A 387 -16.61 -6.97 -19.99
C HIS A 387 -16.83 -8.43 -20.39
#